data_AF-A0A847JZR9-F1
#
_entry.id   AF-A0A847JZR9-F1
#
_cell.length_a   1.000
_cell.length_b   1.000
_cell.length_c   1.000
_cell.angle_alpha   90.00
_cell.angle_beta   90.00
_cell.angle_gamma   90.00
#
_symmetry.space_group_name_H-M   'P 1'
#
loop_
_entity.id
_entity.type
_entity.pdbx_description
1 polymer ?
#
loop_
_entity_poly.entity_id
_entity_poly.type
_entity_poly.pdbx_seq_one_letter_code
_entity_poly.pdbx_strand_id
1 'polypeptide(L)'
;MDIGLEAYLESDTIQDAVERRLQLCTEVAIDIGRTILRVLGARPATDYADVFRALSDESVLPTHLARSMQQVARYRNRLVHDYDDLDPAARLWVSSKTPAGLCRLRRYRGGLGNAHACG
;
A
#
# COMPACT_ATOMS: atom_id res chain seq x y z
N MET A 1 -8.89 5.41 -17.56
CA MET A 1 -8.43 6.56 -16.75
C MET A 1 -6.99 6.76 -17.13
N ASP A 2 -6.75 7.75 -17.98
CA ASP A 2 -5.41 8.16 -18.37
C ASP A 2 -5.05 9.40 -17.55
N ILE A 3 -3.83 9.47 -17.04
CA ILE A 3 -3.36 10.55 -16.16
C ILE A 3 -1.92 10.84 -16.56
N GLY A 4 -1.67 12.03 -17.10
CA GLY A 4 -0.33 12.48 -17.44
C GLY A 4 0.58 12.56 -16.20
N LEU A 5 1.88 12.32 -16.41
CA LEU A 5 2.87 12.32 -15.33
C LEU A 5 2.89 13.65 -14.55
N GLU A 6 2.69 14.78 -15.22
CA GLU A 6 2.59 16.09 -14.57
C GLU A 6 1.42 16.14 -13.57
N ALA A 7 0.21 15.76 -14.00
CA ALA A 7 -0.98 15.74 -13.16
C ALA A 7 -0.89 14.75 -11.98
N TYR A 8 -0.10 13.68 -12.11
CA TYR A 8 0.23 12.79 -10.98
C TYR A 8 1.16 13.49 -9.98
N LEU A 9 2.26 14.12 -10.45
CA LEU A 9 3.26 14.76 -9.60
C LEU A 9 2.72 16.01 -8.87
N GLU A 10 1.79 16.74 -9.48
CA GLU A 10 1.23 17.99 -8.94
C GLU A 10 0.10 17.81 -7.90
N SER A 11 -0.36 16.58 -7.63
CA SER A 11 -1.54 16.37 -6.78
C SER A 11 -1.44 15.19 -5.81
N ASP A 12 -1.22 15.51 -4.52
CA ASP A 12 -1.34 14.59 -3.37
C ASP A 12 -2.60 13.69 -3.48
N THR A 13 -3.73 14.26 -3.90
CA THR A 13 -5.04 13.55 -4.02
C THR A 13 -5.06 12.54 -5.17
N ILE A 14 -4.34 12.78 -6.27
CA ILE A 14 -4.21 11.82 -7.37
C ILE A 14 -3.27 10.69 -6.96
N GLN A 15 -2.19 10.99 -6.24
CA GLN A 15 -1.26 10.00 -5.69
C GLN A 15 -1.97 9.06 -4.69
N ASP A 16 -2.62 9.61 -3.65
CA ASP A 16 -3.50 8.88 -2.70
C ASP A 16 -4.47 7.92 -3.43
N ALA A 17 -5.11 8.42 -4.50
CA ALA A 17 -6.12 7.68 -5.25
C ALA A 17 -5.53 6.64 -6.23
N VAL A 18 -4.27 6.76 -6.64
CA VAL A 18 -3.54 5.73 -7.43
C VAL A 18 -3.00 4.65 -6.50
N GLU A 19 -2.34 5.02 -5.40
CA GLU A 19 -1.81 4.10 -4.41
C GLU A 19 -2.91 3.22 -3.79
N ARG A 20 -4.05 3.81 -3.40
CA ARG A 20 -5.18 3.04 -2.86
C ARG A 20 -5.77 2.06 -3.88
N ARG A 21 -5.80 2.41 -5.18
CA ARG A 21 -6.23 1.47 -6.24
C ARG A 21 -5.23 0.34 -6.41
N LEU A 22 -3.93 0.65 -6.43
CA LEU A 22 -2.88 -0.35 -6.51
C LEU A 22 -2.94 -1.33 -5.33
N GLN A 23 -3.10 -0.83 -4.10
CA GLN A 23 -3.29 -1.66 -2.91
C GLN A 23 -4.48 -2.62 -3.07
N LEU A 24 -5.66 -2.11 -3.44
CA LEU A 24 -6.87 -2.93 -3.61
C LEU A 24 -6.72 -3.98 -4.72
N CYS A 25 -6.17 -3.62 -5.87
CA CYS A 25 -5.92 -4.58 -6.96
C CYS A 25 -4.92 -5.66 -6.56
N THR A 26 -3.90 -5.30 -5.76
CA THR A 26 -2.90 -6.26 -5.24
C THR A 26 -3.53 -7.23 -4.25
N GLU A 27 -4.38 -6.73 -3.34
CA GLU A 27 -5.07 -7.54 -2.33
C GLU A 27 -6.06 -8.54 -2.96
N VAL A 28 -6.83 -8.09 -3.95
CA VAL A 28 -7.71 -8.98 -4.74
C VAL A 28 -6.90 -10.05 -5.51
N ALA A 29 -5.76 -9.68 -6.10
CA ALA A 29 -4.91 -10.65 -6.80
C ALA A 29 -4.29 -11.69 -5.85
N ILE A 30 -3.93 -11.29 -4.63
CA ILE A 30 -3.44 -12.18 -3.56
C ILE A 30 -4.51 -13.21 -3.16
N ASP A 31 -5.76 -12.79 -2.95
CA ASP A 31 -6.82 -13.69 -2.46
C ASP A 31 -7.41 -14.60 -3.55
N ILE A 32 -7.40 -14.14 -4.81
CA ILE A 32 -7.59 -15.02 -5.98
C ILE A 32 -6.47 -16.07 -6.01
N GLY A 33 -5.21 -15.64 -5.87
CA GLY A 33 -4.05 -16.55 -5.90
C GLY A 33 -4.09 -17.62 -4.80
N ARG A 34 -4.38 -17.22 -3.56
CA ARG A 34 -4.59 -18.13 -2.42
C ARG A 34 -5.74 -19.10 -2.66
N THR A 35 -6.80 -18.65 -3.31
CA THR A 35 -7.94 -19.51 -3.66
C THR A 35 -7.56 -20.54 -4.71
N ILE A 36 -6.78 -20.16 -5.73
CA ILE A 36 -6.25 -21.11 -6.73
C ILE A 36 -5.34 -22.15 -6.06
N LEU A 37 -4.37 -21.72 -5.25
CA LEU A 37 -3.45 -22.64 -4.54
C LEU A 37 -4.21 -23.65 -3.66
N ARG A 38 -5.23 -23.19 -2.94
CA ARG A 38 -6.11 -24.06 -2.13
C ARG A 38 -6.88 -25.07 -2.98
N VAL A 39 -7.36 -24.69 -4.17
CA VAL A 39 -8.08 -25.58 -5.10
C VAL A 39 -7.15 -26.61 -5.75
N LEU A 40 -5.89 -26.26 -6.00
CA LEU A 40 -4.87 -27.17 -6.52
C LEU A 40 -4.32 -28.15 -5.47
N GLY A 41 -4.59 -27.92 -4.18
CA GLY A 41 -3.90 -28.65 -3.09
C GLY A 41 -2.42 -28.28 -2.96
N ALA A 42 -2.02 -27.15 -3.56
CA ALA A 42 -0.64 -26.66 -3.61
C ALA A 42 -0.14 -26.22 -2.23
N ARG A 43 1.18 -26.00 -2.12
CA ARG A 43 1.79 -25.51 -0.87
C ARG A 43 1.13 -24.18 -0.42
N PRO A 44 0.87 -23.99 0.88
CA PRO A 44 0.43 -22.69 1.39
C PRO A 44 1.55 -21.65 1.20
N ALA A 45 1.15 -20.41 0.93
CA ALA A 45 2.07 -19.30 0.79
C ALA A 45 2.42 -18.70 2.17
N THR A 46 3.70 -18.42 2.41
CA THR A 46 4.20 -17.87 3.69
C THR A 46 3.88 -16.39 3.87
N ASP A 47 3.81 -15.64 2.78
CA ASP A 47 3.53 -14.21 2.75
C ASP A 47 2.81 -13.81 1.44
N TYR A 48 2.47 -12.53 1.31
CA TYR A 48 1.73 -12.00 0.15
C TYR A 48 2.49 -12.09 -1.18
N ALA A 49 3.81 -11.95 -1.18
CA ALA A 49 4.63 -12.10 -2.38
C ALA A 49 4.82 -13.59 -2.71
N ASP A 50 4.95 -14.45 -1.69
CA ASP A 50 5.07 -15.91 -1.86
C ASP A 50 3.84 -16.55 -2.53
N VAL A 51 2.64 -15.93 -2.47
CA VAL A 51 1.47 -16.36 -3.26
C VAL A 51 1.82 -16.41 -4.75
N PHE A 52 2.43 -15.35 -5.28
CA PHE A 52 2.79 -15.27 -6.70
C PHE A 52 3.99 -16.16 -7.05
N ARG A 53 4.87 -16.46 -6.09
CA ARG A 53 5.91 -17.49 -6.27
C ARG A 53 5.27 -18.88 -6.38
N ALA A 54 4.42 -19.26 -5.43
CA ALA A 54 3.70 -20.54 -5.43
C ALA A 54 2.89 -20.75 -6.72
N LEU A 55 2.21 -19.72 -7.22
CA LEU A 55 1.52 -19.79 -8.52
C LEU A 55 2.47 -19.98 -9.72
N SER A 56 3.74 -19.55 -9.64
CA SER A 56 4.75 -19.88 -10.67
C SER A 56 5.37 -21.26 -10.45
N ASP A 57 5.47 -21.73 -9.21
CA ASP A 57 5.91 -23.09 -8.88
C ASP A 57 4.92 -24.11 -9.49
N GLU A 58 3.61 -23.85 -9.34
CA GLU A 58 2.50 -24.63 -9.94
C GLU A 58 2.23 -24.30 -11.43
N SER A 59 3.11 -23.55 -12.10
CA SER A 59 3.00 -23.13 -13.52
C SER A 59 1.73 -22.34 -13.93
N VAL A 60 0.93 -21.86 -12.97
CA VAL A 60 -0.27 -21.02 -13.21
C VAL A 60 0.11 -19.62 -13.71
N LEU A 61 1.23 -19.07 -13.23
CA LEU A 61 1.78 -17.79 -13.68
C LEU A 61 3.14 -17.96 -14.36
N PRO A 62 3.38 -17.33 -15.53
CA PRO A 62 4.72 -17.20 -16.08
C PRO A 62 5.67 -16.51 -15.09
N THR A 63 6.88 -17.05 -14.94
CA THR A 63 7.84 -16.59 -13.91
C THR A 63 8.20 -15.11 -14.00
N HIS A 64 8.14 -14.49 -15.19
CA HIS A 64 8.33 -13.05 -15.35
C HIS A 64 7.19 -12.24 -14.69
N LEU A 65 5.93 -12.63 -14.94
CA LEU A 65 4.75 -12.00 -14.36
C LEU A 65 4.70 -12.23 -12.84
N ALA A 66 4.99 -13.44 -12.39
CA ALA A 66 5.09 -13.78 -10.97
C ALA A 66 6.15 -12.93 -10.24
N ARG A 67 7.29 -12.61 -10.87
CA ARG A 67 8.31 -11.70 -10.32
C ARG A 67 7.80 -10.26 -10.24
N SER A 68 7.09 -9.76 -11.25
CA SER A 68 6.47 -8.43 -11.22
C SER A 68 5.42 -8.31 -10.11
N MET A 69 4.55 -9.32 -9.96
CA MET A 69 3.53 -9.34 -8.92
C MET A 69 4.14 -9.46 -7.51
N GLN A 70 5.25 -10.20 -7.34
CA GLN A 70 6.05 -10.18 -6.11
C GLN A 70 6.58 -8.78 -5.76
N GLN A 71 7.03 -7.99 -6.74
CA GLN A 71 7.49 -6.62 -6.51
C GLN A 71 6.33 -5.71 -6.08
N VAL A 72 5.17 -5.80 -6.74
CA VAL A 72 3.97 -5.03 -6.38
C VAL A 72 3.46 -5.40 -4.98
N ALA A 73 3.44 -6.70 -4.63
CA ALA A 73 3.08 -7.15 -3.28
C ALA A 73 4.03 -6.59 -2.19
N ARG A 74 5.34 -6.56 -2.47
CA ARG A 74 6.35 -5.97 -1.58
C ARG A 74 6.22 -4.44 -1.50
N TYR A 75 5.84 -3.76 -2.58
CA TYR A 75 5.57 -2.33 -2.58
C TYR A 75 4.30 -1.98 -1.79
N ARG A 76 3.21 -2.74 -1.96
CA ARG A 76 2.01 -2.66 -1.09
C ARG A 76 2.36 -2.86 0.38
N ASN A 77 3.25 -3.80 0.70
CA ASN A 77 3.71 -3.99 2.08
C ASN A 77 4.59 -2.85 2.58
N ARG A 78 5.42 -2.23 1.73
CA ARG A 78 6.17 -1.02 2.10
C ARG A 78 5.24 0.15 2.43
N LEU A 79 4.26 0.42 1.56
CA LEU A 79 3.20 1.43 1.79
C LEU A 79 2.36 1.20 3.06
N VAL A 80 2.44 0.03 3.69
CA VAL A 80 1.73 -0.30 4.94
C VAL A 80 2.67 -0.36 6.15
N HIS A 81 3.90 -0.89 5.99
CA HIS A 81 4.85 -1.11 7.09
C HIS A 81 5.87 0.01 7.32
N ASP A 82 6.11 0.92 6.36
CA ASP A 82 6.88 2.14 6.63
C ASP A 82 6.12 3.08 7.61
N TYR A 83 4.91 2.70 8.04
CA TYR A 83 4.15 3.29 9.15
C TYR A 83 4.32 2.58 10.51
N ASP A 84 4.97 1.41 10.58
CA ASP A 84 5.19 0.69 11.86
C ASP A 84 6.49 1.12 12.58
N ASP A 85 7.45 1.75 11.86
CA ASP A 85 8.64 2.41 12.45
C ASP A 85 8.29 3.78 13.10
N LEU A 86 6.99 4.10 13.19
CA LEU A 86 6.45 5.28 13.85
C LEU A 86 5.90 4.91 15.22
N ASP A 87 6.30 5.67 16.25
CA ASP A 87 5.79 5.63 17.62
C ASP A 87 4.27 5.37 17.67
N PRO A 88 3.73 4.49 18.54
CA PRO A 88 2.29 4.22 18.62
C PRO A 88 1.38 5.46 18.70
N ALA A 89 1.84 6.60 19.24
CA ALA A 89 1.08 7.87 19.14
C ALA A 89 1.09 8.46 17.72
N ALA A 90 2.23 8.42 17.03
CA ALA A 90 2.30 8.68 15.59
C ALA A 90 1.49 7.66 14.77
N ARG A 91 1.42 6.38 15.15
CA ARG A 91 0.56 5.38 14.49
C ARG A 91 -0.95 5.69 14.64
N LEU A 92 -1.33 6.47 15.66
CA LEU A 92 -2.69 7.00 15.85
C LEU A 92 -2.93 8.32 15.08
N TRP A 93 -1.90 9.16 14.90
CA TRP A 93 -1.88 10.28 13.94
C TRP A 93 -2.04 9.76 12.50
N VAL A 94 -1.45 8.60 12.21
CA VAL A 94 -1.45 7.85 10.95
C VAL A 94 -2.79 7.17 10.62
N SER A 95 -3.69 6.91 11.59
CA SER A 95 -4.97 6.23 11.32
C SER A 95 -6.21 7.14 11.33
N SER A 96 -6.11 8.36 11.88
CA SER A 96 -7.28 9.21 12.16
C SER A 96 -7.66 10.22 11.05
N LYS A 97 -7.04 10.15 9.86
CA LYS A 97 -6.70 11.35 9.07
C LYS A 97 -6.72 11.33 7.51
N THR A 98 -6.48 10.24 6.75
CA THR A 98 -6.94 10.05 5.33
C THR A 98 -8.37 9.46 5.42
N PRO A 99 -9.11 9.29 4.31
CA PRO A 99 -10.31 8.42 4.29
C PRO A 99 -10.10 6.95 4.71
N ALA A 100 -8.87 6.54 5.07
CA ALA A 100 -8.51 5.25 5.68
C ALA A 100 -7.26 5.30 6.62
N GLY A 101 -6.70 6.48 6.96
CA GLY A 101 -5.25 6.64 7.25
C GLY A 101 -4.74 8.07 7.60
N LEU A 102 -3.89 8.71 6.77
CA LEU A 102 -3.00 9.90 7.03
C LEU A 102 -3.40 11.41 6.91
N CYS A 103 -4.09 11.90 5.85
CA CYS A 103 -3.86 13.24 5.23
C CYS A 103 -3.93 14.42 6.21
N ARG A 104 -4.93 14.43 7.10
CA ARG A 104 -5.21 15.49 8.09
C ARG A 104 -4.05 15.71 9.09
N LEU A 105 -2.95 14.92 9.09
CA LEU A 105 -1.81 15.12 10.02
C LEU A 105 -1.21 16.52 9.87
N ARG A 106 -1.17 17.07 8.63
CA ARG A 106 -0.79 18.47 8.31
C ARG A 106 -1.53 19.54 9.14
N ARG A 107 -2.71 19.24 9.71
CA ARG A 107 -3.46 20.19 10.57
C ARG A 107 -2.81 20.47 11.94
N TYR A 108 -1.74 19.77 12.34
CA TYR A 108 -1.12 19.92 13.66
C TYR A 108 -0.02 21.01 13.75
N ARG A 109 0.51 21.51 12.61
CA ARG A 109 1.55 22.57 12.59
C ARG A 109 1.08 23.97 12.24
N GLY A 110 -0.20 24.15 11.85
CA GLY A 110 -0.78 25.47 11.58
C GLY A 110 -1.30 26.21 12.82
N GLY A 111 -1.44 25.54 13.97
CA GLY A 111 -2.06 26.09 15.17
C GLY A 111 -1.11 26.58 16.28
N LEU A 112 0.21 26.45 16.09
CA LEU A 112 1.23 26.86 17.08
C LEU A 112 2.05 28.09 16.63
N GLY A 113 1.63 28.75 15.55
CA GLY A 113 2.21 30.00 15.07
C GLY A 113 1.60 31.24 15.71
N ASN A 114 1.56 31.31 17.06
CA ASN A 114 1.21 32.53 17.81
C ASN A 114 1.72 32.45 19.26
N ALA A 115 3.04 32.43 19.41
CA ALA A 115 3.73 32.41 20.71
C ALA A 115 4.87 33.46 20.81
N HIS A 116 4.74 34.57 20.07
CA HIS A 116 5.61 35.75 20.21
C HIS A 116 4.77 37.04 20.21
N ALA A 117 4.24 37.36 21.38
CA ALA A 117 3.84 38.71 21.75
C ALA A 117 4.62 39.07 23.02
N CYS A 118 5.76 39.76 22.86
CA CYS A 118 6.38 40.50 23.96
C CYS A 118 5.83 41.93 23.90
N GLY A 119 5.26 42.38 25.02
CA GLY A 119 4.62 43.68 25.22
C GLY A 119 4.02 43.73 26.61
#